data_AF-A0A9X9R3W6-F1
#
_entry.id   AF-A0A9X9R3W6-F1
#
_cell.length_a   1.000
_cell.length_b   1.000
_cell.length_c   1.000
_cell.angle_alpha   90.00
_cell.angle_beta   90.00
_cell.angle_gamma   90.00
#
_symmetry.space_group_name_H-M   'P 1'
#
loop_
_entity.id
_entity.type
_entity.pdbx_description
1 polymer ?
#
loop_
_entity_poly.entity_id
_entity_poly.type
_entity_poly.pdbx_seq_one_letter_code
_entity_poly.pdbx_strand_id
1 'polypeptide(L)' 'MKLLDFIFAKPKKQEEKPKWTIENNGWEAGTRRYNQLHGLPGKQVW' A
#
# COMPACT_ATOMS: atom_id res chain seq x y z
N MET A 1 22.93 22.08 19.88
CA MET A 1 21.51 22.48 19.73
C MET A 1 21.08 22.52 18.27
N LYS A 2 21.65 23.40 17.41
CA LYS A 2 21.18 23.60 16.02
C LYS A 2 21.23 22.39 15.06
N LEU A 3 22.10 21.41 15.29
CA LEU A 3 22.24 20.23 14.42
C LEU A 3 21.07 19.26 14.58
N LEU A 4 20.57 19.07 15.81
CA LEU A 4 19.43 18.21 16.09
C LEU A 4 18.15 18.82 15.53
N ASP A 5 18.00 20.14 15.69
CA ASP A 5 16.86 20.89 15.14
C ASP A 5 16.76 20.74 13.61
N PHE A 6 17.88 20.70 12.90
CA PHE A 6 17.91 20.52 11.44
C PHE A 6 17.47 19.12 10.99
N ILE A 7 17.74 18.06 11.78
CA ILE A 7 17.29 16.70 11.47
C ILE A 7 15.77 16.58 11.62
N PHE A 8 15.19 17.26 12.61
CA PHE A 8 13.75 17.24 12.88
C PHE A 8 12.94 18.34 12.17
N ALA A 9 13.60 19.37 11.62
CA ALA A 9 12.96 20.46 10.89
C ALA A 9 12.50 20.10 9.47
N LYS A 10 12.80 18.88 8.97
CA LYS A 10 12.19 18.44 7.72
C LYS A 10 10.68 18.35 7.95
N PRO A 11 9.84 19.05 7.14
CA PRO A 11 8.42 18.77 7.15
C PRO A 11 8.30 17.29 6.80
N LYS A 12 7.78 16.49 7.74
CA LYS A 12 7.33 15.14 7.41
C LYS A 12 6.38 15.36 6.24
N LYS A 13 6.83 15.08 5.01
CA LYS A 13 5.90 14.89 3.90
C LYS A 13 4.87 13.96 4.51
N GLN A 14 3.63 14.43 4.62
CA GLN A 14 2.53 13.53 4.79
C GLN A 14 2.55 12.74 3.48
N GLU A 15 3.38 11.70 3.43
CA GLU A 15 3.11 10.57 2.58
C GLU A 15 1.69 10.22 2.96
N GLU A 16 0.76 10.50 2.06
CA GLU A 16 -0.60 10.01 2.15
C GLU A 16 -0.43 8.51 2.34
N LYS A 17 -0.49 8.08 3.61
CA LYS A 17 -0.37 6.66 3.94
C LYS A 17 -1.43 6.01 3.08
N PRO A 18 -1.06 5.05 2.21
CA PRO A 18 -2.01 4.48 1.27
C PRO A 18 -3.23 4.06 2.08
N LYS A 19 -4.36 4.69 1.80
CA LYS A 19 -5.58 4.50 2.58
C LYS A 19 -5.93 3.03 2.47
N TRP A 20 -5.76 2.29 3.55
CA TRP A 20 -6.09 0.88 3.58
C TRP A 20 -7.61 0.77 3.40
N THR A 21 -8.02 0.08 2.35
CA THR A 21 -9.44 -0.24 2.09
C THR A 21 -9.56 -1.71 1.78
N ILE A 22 -10.70 -2.31 2.12
CA ILE A 22 -10.98 -3.72 1.82
C ILE A 22 -10.92 -3.97 0.30
N GLU A 23 -11.33 -3.00 -0.50
CA GLU A 23 -11.26 -3.08 -1.98
C GLU A 23 -9.84 -3.17 -2.51
N ASN A 24 -8.87 -2.50 -1.87
CA ASN A 24 -7.48 -2.45 -2.35
C ASN A 24 -6.56 -3.46 -1.66
N ASN A 25 -6.88 -3.81 -0.41
CA ASN A 25 -6.00 -4.57 0.48
C ASN A 25 -6.69 -5.79 1.11
N GLY A 26 -7.98 -6.00 0.84
CA GLY A 26 -8.70 -7.17 1.30
C GLY A 26 -8.23 -8.45 0.60
N TRP A 27 -8.70 -9.57 1.13
CA TRP A 27 -8.33 -10.92 0.68
C TRP A 27 -8.51 -11.12 -0.84
N GLU A 28 -9.64 -10.65 -1.38
CA GLU A 28 -9.98 -10.81 -2.81
C GLU A 28 -9.03 -10.00 -3.72
N ALA A 29 -8.73 -8.75 -3.34
CA ALA A 29 -7.79 -7.91 -4.05
C ALA A 29 -6.37 -8.51 -4.06
N GLY A 30 -5.92 -9.06 -2.92
CA GLY A 30 -4.65 -9.76 -2.81
C GLY A 30 -4.59 -11.02 -3.69
N THR A 31 -5.65 -11.83 -3.64
CA THR A 31 -5.78 -13.05 -4.45
C THR A 31 -5.75 -12.73 -5.94
N ARG A 32 -6.46 -11.69 -6.39
CA ARG A 32 -6.47 -11.27 -7.79
C ARG A 32 -5.07 -10.83 -8.26
N ARG A 33 -4.37 -10.03 -7.47
CA ARG A 33 -3.01 -9.58 -7.79
C ARG A 33 -2.03 -10.75 -7.89
N TYR A 34 -2.11 -11.69 -6.95
CA TYR A 34 -1.30 -12.91 -6.96
C TYR A 34 -1.58 -13.75 -8.22
N ASN A 35 -2.85 -14.01 -8.51
CA ASN A 35 -3.22 -14.81 -9.68
C ASN A 35 -2.76 -14.16 -10.99
N GLN A 36 -2.90 -12.83 -11.11
CA GLN A 36 -2.41 -12.10 -12.28
C GLN A 36 -0.88 -12.16 -12.42
N LEU A 37 -0.14 -12.03 -11.32
CA LEU A 37 1.32 -12.10 -11.33
C LEU A 37 1.84 -13.48 -11.75
N HIS A 38 1.11 -14.53 -11.38
CA HIS A 38 1.50 -15.92 -11.60
C HIS A 38 0.76 -16.60 -12.78
N GLY A 39 -0.03 -15.85 -13.54
CA GLY A 39 -0.80 -16.39 -14.68
C GLY A 39 -1.83 -17.45 -14.29
N LEU A 40 -2.29 -17.44 -13.03
CA LEU A 40 -3.31 -18.36 -12.54
C LEU A 40 -4.70 -17.90 -13.00
N PRO A 41 -5.64 -18.83 -13.25
CA PRO A 41 -7.01 -18.45 -13.54
C PRO A 41 -7.55 -17.56 -12.40
N GLY A 42 -8.08 -16.40 -12.76
CA GLY A 42 -8.81 -15.55 -11.84
C GLY A 42 -10.01 -16.31 -11.28
N LYS A 43 -10.41 -16.00 -10.04
CA LYS A 43 -11.65 -16.57 -9.47
C LYS A 43 -12.80 -16.24 -10.43
N GLN A 44 -13.33 -17.26 -11.08
CA GLN A 44 -14.49 -17.14 -11.96
C GLN A 44 -15.71 -17.03 -11.06
N VAL A 45 -16.24 -15.82 -10.95
CA VAL A 45 -17.51 -15.57 -10.26
C VAL A 45 -18.59 -16.16 -11.17
N TRP A 46 -19.21 -17.25 -10.74
CA TRP A 46 -20.43 -17.80 -11.31
C TRP A 46 -21.63 -16.94 -10.90
#